data_AF-A0A1G4VEK3-F1
#
_entry.id   AF-A0A1G4VEK3-F1
#
_cell.length_a   1.000
_cell.length_b   1.000
_cell.length_c   1.000
_cell.angle_alpha   90.00
_cell.angle_beta   90.00
_cell.angle_gamma   90.00
#
_symmetry.space_group_name_H-M   'P 1'
#
loop_
_entity.id
_entity.type
_entity.pdbx_description
1 polymer ?
#
loop_
_entity_poly.entity_id
_entity_poly.type
_entity_poly.pdbx_seq_one_letter_code
_entity_poly.pdbx_strand_id
1 'polypeptide(L)'
;MNKNATVSARIDENVKNQAEDILHQLGIPVSVVINTLYHQIIAQQGVPFSITLQKKPKSLEEMSADELDAKLTRSYEQARARQGKPMKEVFDKLERKHS
;
A
#
# COMPACT_ATOMS: atom_id res chain seq x y z
N MET A 1 -8.76 -24.82 28.04
CA MET A 1 -7.63 -24.02 28.57
C MET A 1 -7.15 -23.09 27.47
N ASN A 2 -7.42 -21.78 27.58
CA ASN A 2 -6.85 -20.80 26.65
C ASN A 2 -5.37 -20.64 26.99
N LYS A 3 -4.49 -21.09 26.10
CA LYS A 3 -3.06 -20.84 26.21
C LYS A 3 -2.82 -19.39 25.80
N ASN A 4 -2.85 -18.48 26.77
CA ASN A 4 -2.47 -17.09 26.55
C ASN A 4 -0.93 -17.02 26.54
N ALA A 5 -0.37 -16.38 25.52
CA ALA A 5 1.07 -16.10 25.43
C ALA A 5 1.27 -14.58 25.47
N THR A 6 2.28 -14.13 26.21
CA THR A 6 2.64 -12.71 26.30
C THR A 6 3.67 -12.38 25.22
N VAL A 7 3.41 -11.33 24.45
CA VAL A 7 4.32 -10.81 23.42
C VAL A 7 4.93 -9.51 23.94
N SER A 8 6.26 -9.42 23.97
CA SER A 8 6.99 -8.21 24.34
C SER A 8 8.01 -7.85 23.27
N ALA A 9 8.10 -6.57 22.92
CA ALA A 9 9.04 -6.03 21.94
C ALA A 9 9.59 -4.68 22.43
N ARG A 10 10.83 -4.36 22.04
CA ARG A 10 11.41 -3.03 22.28
C ARG A 10 11.04 -2.11 21.11
N ILE A 11 10.54 -0.94 21.44
CA ILE A 11 10.05 0.07 20.50
C ILE A 11 10.35 1.45 21.11
N ASP A 12 10.66 2.42 20.25
CA ASP A 12 10.80 3.82 20.65
C ASP A 12 9.47 4.38 21.20
N GLU A 13 9.56 5.15 22.28
CA GLU A 13 8.37 5.65 22.99
C GLU A 13 7.53 6.63 22.14
N ASN A 14 8.19 7.47 21.35
CA ASN A 14 7.48 8.40 20.46
C ASN A 14 6.76 7.65 19.34
N VAL A 15 7.39 6.63 18.76
CA VAL A 15 6.76 5.75 17.76
C VAL A 15 5.55 5.02 18.36
N LYS A 16 5.68 4.51 19.59
CA LYS A 16 4.58 3.85 20.31
C LYS A 16 3.38 4.78 20.45
N ASN A 17 3.59 5.97 21.00
CA ASN A 17 2.51 6.91 21.29
C ASN A 17 1.79 7.35 20.01
N GLN A 18 2.54 7.60 18.92
CA GLN A 18 1.94 7.94 17.63
C GLN A 18 1.09 6.79 17.06
N ALA A 19 1.59 5.56 17.13
CA ALA A 19 0.84 4.39 16.66
C ALA A 19 -0.43 4.16 17.50
N GLU A 20 -0.33 4.28 18.82
CA GLU A 20 -1.48 4.10 19.73
C GLU A 20 -2.54 5.18 19.54
N ASP A 21 -2.16 6.44 19.28
CA ASP A 21 -3.13 7.51 18.98
C ASP A 21 -3.89 7.25 17.67
N ILE A 22 -3.20 6.84 16.61
CA ILE A 22 -3.84 6.46 15.33
C ILE A 22 -4.79 5.29 15.54
N LEU A 23 -4.36 4.24 16.24
CA LEU A 23 -5.20 3.06 16.52
C LEU A 23 -6.41 3.42 17.37
N HIS A 24 -6.25 4.32 18.34
CA HIS A 24 -7.34 4.85 19.16
C HIS A 24 -8.36 5.62 18.32
N GLN A 25 -7.91 6.50 17.42
CA GLN A 25 -8.78 7.22 16.49
C GLN A 25 -9.57 6.27 15.56
N LEU A 26 -8.96 5.13 15.18
CA LEU A 26 -9.63 4.08 14.41
C LEU A 26 -10.55 3.18 15.27
N GLY A 27 -10.53 3.31 16.60
CA GLY A 27 -11.29 2.47 17.52
C GLY A 27 -10.77 1.03 17.62
N ILE A 28 -9.50 0.80 17.26
CA ILE A 28 -8.90 -0.54 17.19
C ILE A 28 -7.91 -0.72 18.35
N PRO A 29 -8.15 -1.69 19.26
CA PRO A 29 -7.18 -1.99 20.32
C PRO A 29 -5.88 -2.56 19.76
N VAL A 30 -4.74 -2.20 20.36
CA VAL A 30 -3.40 -2.70 19.99
C VAL A 30 -3.35 -4.23 19.96
N SER A 31 -3.98 -4.89 20.94
CA SER A 31 -4.03 -6.35 21.03
C SER A 31 -4.69 -7.00 19.82
N VAL A 32 -5.72 -6.37 19.26
CA VAL A 32 -6.40 -6.84 18.05
C VAL A 32 -5.47 -6.73 16.84
N VAL A 33 -4.75 -5.62 16.71
CA VAL A 33 -3.78 -5.42 15.61
C VAL A 33 -2.68 -6.48 15.65
N ILE A 34 -2.08 -6.70 16.82
CA ILE A 34 -1.03 -7.71 16.99
C ILE A 34 -1.58 -9.11 16.66
N ASN A 35 -2.77 -9.45 17.14
CA ASN A 35 -3.39 -10.73 16.85
C ASN A 35 -3.69 -10.92 15.36
N THR A 36 -4.25 -9.89 14.70
CA THR A 36 -4.52 -9.92 13.26
C THR A 36 -3.24 -10.05 12.44
N LEU A 37 -2.14 -9.39 12.86
CA LEU A 37 -0.84 -9.52 12.21
C LEU A 37 -0.35 -10.98 12.23
N TYR A 38 -0.47 -11.69 13.36
CA TYR A 38 -0.13 -13.11 13.42
C TYR A 38 -0.98 -13.96 12.47
N HIS A 39 -2.29 -13.72 12.42
CA HIS A 39 -3.18 -14.43 11.50
C HIS A 39 -2.82 -14.18 10.03
N GLN A 40 -2.46 -12.94 9.68
CA GLN A 40 -2.00 -12.60 8.34
C GLN A 40 -0.68 -13.30 8.00
N ILE A 41 0.26 -13.38 8.96
CA ILE A 41 1.53 -14.11 8.75
C ILE A 41 1.27 -15.59 8.47
N ILE A 42 0.37 -16.21 9.25
CA ILE A 42 -0.01 -17.61 9.08
C ILE A 42 -0.69 -17.82 7.71
N ALA A 43 -1.63 -16.95 7.36
CA ALA A 43 -2.40 -17.06 6.12
C ALA A 43 -1.54 -16.88 4.87
N GLN A 44 -0.59 -15.94 4.90
CA GLN A 44 0.26 -15.60 3.75
C GLN A 44 1.58 -16.38 3.73
N GLN A 45 1.87 -17.19 4.75
CA GLN A 45 3.17 -17.84 4.98
C GLN A 45 4.35 -16.86 4.85
N GLY A 46 4.16 -15.63 5.31
CA GLY A 46 5.09 -14.53 5.09
C GLY A 46 4.66 -13.26 5.79
N VAL A 47 5.51 -12.25 5.78
CA VAL A 47 5.22 -10.96 6.41
C VAL A 47 4.24 -10.16 5.54
N PRO A 48 3.08 -9.71 6.06
CA PRO A 48 1.98 -9.15 5.27
C PRO A 48 2.18 -7.70 4.83
N PHE A 49 3.42 -7.21 4.90
CA PHE A 49 3.82 -5.93 4.35
C PHE A 49 5.02 -6.15 3.45
N SER A 50 5.02 -5.50 2.29
CA SER A 50 6.15 -5.56 1.37
C SER A 50 7.35 -4.86 2.00
N ILE A 51 8.36 -5.63 2.41
CA ILE A 51 9.65 -5.10 2.82
C ILE A 51 10.44 -4.74 1.56
N THR A 52 9.99 -3.70 0.88
CA THR A 52 10.65 -3.12 -0.28
C THR A 52 11.04 -1.70 0.06
N LEU A 53 12.28 -1.31 -0.24
CA LEU A 53 12.63 0.11 -0.30
C LEU A 53 11.64 0.75 -1.27
N GLN A 54 10.79 1.65 -0.79
CA GLN A 54 9.88 2.38 -1.66
C GLN A 54 10.74 3.18 -2.62
N LYS A 55 10.83 2.70 -3.88
CA LYS A 55 11.34 3.52 -4.97
C LYS A 55 10.34 4.67 -5.06
N LYS A 56 10.77 5.88 -4.65
CA LYS A 56 10.01 7.10 -4.87
C LYS A 56 9.49 7.07 -6.32
N PRO A 57 8.25 7.49 -6.60
CA PRO A 57 7.81 7.63 -7.97
C PRO A 57 8.85 8.50 -8.67
N LYS A 58 9.53 7.95 -9.69
CA LYS A 58 10.59 8.65 -10.40
C LYS A 58 10.03 10.01 -10.80
N SER A 59 10.67 11.10 -10.38
CA SER A 59 10.29 12.42 -10.90
C SER A 59 10.53 12.41 -12.42
N LEU A 60 9.88 13.31 -13.16
CA LEU A 60 10.11 13.42 -14.62
C LEU A 60 11.59 13.67 -14.96
N GLU A 61 12.37 14.18 -14.00
CA GLU A 61 13.81 14.43 -14.12
C GLU A 61 14.65 13.15 -13.99
N GLU A 62 14.10 12.08 -13.42
CA GLU A 62 14.76 10.78 -13.24
C GLU A 62 14.44 9.77 -14.36
N MET A 63 13.63 10.16 -15.35
CA MET A 63 13.33 9.35 -16.53
C MET A 63 14.39 9.58 -17.61
N SER A 64 14.94 8.49 -18.18
CA SER A 64 15.80 8.63 -19.35
C SER A 64 14.99 9.09 -20.56
N ALA A 65 15.65 9.75 -21.53
CA ALA A 65 15.02 10.18 -22.77
C ALA A 65 14.32 9.00 -23.49
N ASP A 66 14.92 7.81 -23.45
CA ASP A 66 14.35 6.59 -24.04
C ASP A 66 13.08 6.12 -23.32
N GLU A 67 13.02 6.21 -21.98
CA GLU A 67 11.81 5.87 -21.21
C GLU A 67 10.67 6.86 -21.51
N LEU A 68 10.98 8.13 -21.76
CA LEU A 68 10.01 9.14 -22.14
C LEU A 68 9.51 8.94 -23.58
N ASP A 69 10.42 8.71 -24.52
CA ASP A 69 10.09 8.47 -25.93
C ASP A 69 9.21 7.23 -26.11
N ALA A 70 9.53 6.15 -25.39
CA ALA A 70 8.71 4.94 -25.38
C ALA A 70 7.28 5.21 -24.86
N LYS A 71 7.12 6.06 -23.83
CA LYS A 71 5.78 6.43 -23.32
C LYS A 71 5.02 7.31 -24.31
N LEU A 72 5.70 8.26 -24.96
CA LEU A 72 5.09 9.15 -25.95
C LEU A 72 4.64 8.37 -27.18
N THR A 73 5.49 7.50 -27.71
CA THR A 73 5.17 6.60 -28.83
C THR A 73 3.96 5.73 -28.49
N ARG A 74 3.95 5.11 -27.30
CA ARG A 74 2.82 4.31 -26.84
C ARG A 74 1.52 5.13 -26.72
N SER A 75 1.60 6.36 -26.21
CA SER A 75 0.42 7.23 -26.09
C SER A 75 -0.15 7.63 -27.46
N TYR A 76 0.74 7.86 -28.43
CA TYR A 76 0.38 8.19 -29.81
C TYR A 76 -0.30 7.01 -30.52
N GLU A 77 0.22 5.80 -30.36
CA GLU A 77 -0.40 4.57 -30.89
C GLU A 77 -1.77 4.31 -30.26
N GLN A 78 -1.91 4.49 -28.94
CA GLN A 78 -3.18 4.32 -28.23
C GLN A 78 -4.24 5.33 -28.67
N ALA A 79 -3.83 6.59 -28.91
CA ALA A 79 -4.70 7.62 -29.45
C ALA A 79 -5.16 7.29 -30.88
N ARG A 80 -4.23 6.82 -31.74
CA ARG A 80 -4.57 6.37 -33.10
C ARG A 80 -5.53 5.18 -33.10
N ALA A 81 -5.33 4.23 -32.18
CA ALA A 81 -6.18 3.06 -32.03
C ALA A 81 -7.51 3.35 -31.28
N ARG A 82 -7.79 4.61 -30.91
CA ARG A 82 -8.94 5.03 -30.08
C ARG A 82 -9.12 4.17 -28.82
N GLN A 83 -8.02 3.69 -28.24
CA GLN A 83 -8.01 2.87 -27.03
C GLN A 83 -8.14 3.71 -25.74
N GLY A 84 -8.94 4.78 -25.82
CA GLY A 84 -9.32 5.58 -24.67
C GLY A 84 -10.44 4.90 -23.89
N LYS A 85 -10.44 5.05 -22.57
CA LYS A 85 -11.58 4.66 -21.73
C LYS A 85 -12.42 5.89 -21.42
N PRO A 86 -13.75 5.80 -21.41
CA PRO A 86 -14.61 6.90 -20.97
C PRO A 86 -14.21 7.32 -19.56
N MET A 87 -14.07 8.63 -19.36
CA MET A 87 -13.64 9.22 -18.10
C MET A 87 -14.46 8.70 -16.91
N LYS A 88 -15.78 8.60 -17.07
CA LYS A 88 -16.70 8.06 -16.06
C LYS A 88 -16.35 6.63 -15.63
N GLU A 89 -16.05 5.74 -16.58
CA GLU A 89 -15.68 4.36 -16.29
C GLU A 89 -14.35 4.26 -15.53
N VAL A 90 -13.42 5.19 -15.79
CA VAL A 90 -12.13 5.26 -15.11
C VAL A 90 -12.33 5.70 -13.65
N PHE A 91 -13.11 6.74 -13.40
CA PHE A 91 -13.39 7.21 -12.04
C PHE A 91 -14.20 6.19 -11.23
N ASP A 92 -15.24 5.58 -11.81
CA ASP A 92 -16.03 4.53 -11.15
C ASP A 92 -15.17 3.31 -10.77
N LYS A 93 -14.12 3.00 -11.53
CA LYS A 93 -13.16 1.94 -11.21
C LYS A 93 -12.18 2.35 -10.12
N LEU A 94 -11.79 3.62 -10.09
CA LEU A 94 -10.84 4.14 -9.10
C LEU A 94 -11.48 4.21 -7.72
N GLU A 95 -12.71 4.71 -7.63
CA GLU A 95 -13.47 4.78 -6.37
C GLU A 95 -13.72 3.39 -5.77
N ARG A 96 -14.01 2.39 -6.61
CA ARG A 96 -14.17 0.99 -6.18
C ARG A 96 -12.88 0.32 -5.72
N LYS A 97 -11.71 0.82 -6.14
CA LYS A 97 -10.41 0.25 -5.76
C LYS A 97 -9.86 0.86 -4.46
N HIS A 98 -10.44 1.98 -4.02
CA HIS A 98 -10.08 2.72 -2.82
C HIS A 98 -11.19 2.74 -1.76
N SER A 99 -12.25 1.93 -1.94
CA SER A 99 -13.26 1.59 -0.94
C SER A 99 -13.04 0.15 -0.46
#